data_AF-A0A2A2R5J6-F1
#
_entry.id   AF-A0A2A2R5J6-F1
#
_cell.length_a   1.000
_cell.length_b   1.000
_cell.length_c   1.000
_cell.angle_alpha   90.00
_cell.angle_beta   90.00
_cell.angle_gamma   90.00
#
_symmetry.space_group_name_H-M   'P 1'
#
loop_
_entity.id
_entity.type
_entity.pdbx_description
1 polymer ?
#
loop_
_entity_poly.entity_id
_entity_poly.type
_entity_poly.pdbx_seq_one_letter_code
_entity_poly.pdbx_strand_id
1 'polypeptide(L)'
;MENAIQKRGKNETISDVIREALAWCLHPDLKKQPCYLSQETYAKVKALAIDLNRDADQVVEDCIQGIFDLVDKPDRKLPLIVMEVQLRRKYESEKIKKLKNP
;
A
#
# COMPACT_ATOMS: atom_id res chain seq x y z
N MET A 1 -2.03 -22.58 -20.82
CA MET A 1 -1.08 -22.07 -19.80
C MET A 1 -0.22 -20.97 -20.45
N GLU A 2 -0.85 -20.01 -21.14
CA GLU A 2 -0.15 -19.09 -22.06
C GLU A 2 -0.41 -17.60 -21.76
N ASN A 3 -1.18 -17.25 -20.74
CA ASN A 3 -1.52 -15.84 -20.44
C ASN A 3 -0.60 -15.17 -19.41
N ALA A 4 0.53 -15.78 -19.06
CA ALA A 4 1.30 -15.38 -17.88
C ALA A 4 2.58 -14.57 -18.16
N ILE A 5 2.86 -14.20 -19.42
CA ILE A 5 3.94 -13.24 -19.68
C ILE A 5 3.31 -11.86 -19.80
N GLN A 6 2.89 -11.31 -18.66
CA GLN A 6 2.65 -9.88 -18.56
C GLN A 6 3.94 -9.15 -18.94
N LYS A 7 3.80 -8.03 -19.65
CA LYS A 7 4.92 -7.21 -20.16
C LYS A 7 5.90 -6.89 -19.02
N ARG A 8 7.09 -7.50 -19.09
CA ARG A 8 8.15 -7.39 -18.07
C ARG A 8 8.81 -6.02 -18.09
N GLY A 9 9.19 -5.52 -16.91
CA GLY A 9 9.98 -4.29 -16.77
C GLY A 9 11.45 -4.48 -17.16
N LYS A 10 12.13 -3.41 -17.58
CA LYS A 10 13.56 -3.45 -17.99
C LYS A 10 14.56 -3.82 -16.87
N ASN A 11 14.13 -3.93 -15.61
CA ASN A 11 15.00 -4.07 -14.43
C ASN A 11 14.70 -5.30 -13.54
N GLU A 12 13.95 -6.29 -14.03
CA GLU A 12 13.65 -7.51 -13.25
C GLU A 12 14.84 -8.47 -13.21
N THR A 13 15.06 -9.07 -12.04
CA THR A 13 16.12 -10.05 -11.80
C THR A 13 15.58 -11.49 -11.83
N ILE A 14 16.46 -12.47 -12.00
CA ILE A 14 16.11 -13.91 -11.91
C ILE A 14 15.48 -14.24 -10.55
N SER A 15 15.88 -13.54 -9.48
CA SER A 15 15.31 -13.69 -8.15
C SER A 15 13.82 -13.32 -8.12
N ASP A 16 13.38 -12.36 -8.92
CA ASP A 16 11.98 -11.94 -8.99
C ASP A 16 11.14 -13.03 -9.65
N VAL A 17 11.66 -13.64 -10.73
CA VAL A 17 11.00 -14.74 -11.44
C VAL A 17 10.83 -15.97 -10.54
N ILE A 18 11.88 -16.36 -9.82
CA ILE A 18 11.83 -17.51 -8.90
C ILE A 18 10.81 -17.26 -7.79
N ARG A 19 10.77 -16.03 -7.27
CA ARG A 19 9.89 -15.67 -6.17
C ARG A 19 8.42 -15.61 -6.58
N GLU A 20 8.13 -15.11 -7.77
CA GLU A 20 6.78 -15.11 -8.34
C GLU A 20 6.29 -16.55 -8.54
N ALA A 21 7.13 -17.43 -9.11
CA ALA A 21 6.82 -18.84 -9.26
C ALA A 21 6.56 -19.53 -7.91
N LEU A 22 7.37 -19.24 -6.88
CA LEU A 22 7.15 -19.75 -5.53
C LEU A 22 5.85 -19.22 -4.90
N ALA A 23 5.50 -17.95 -5.13
CA ALA A 23 4.28 -17.36 -4.61
C ALA A 23 3.03 -18.06 -5.17
N TRP A 24 3.01 -18.38 -6.47
CA TRP A 24 1.92 -19.15 -7.08
C TRP A 24 1.84 -20.59 -6.56
N CYS A 25 2.98 -21.24 -6.34
CA CYS A 25 3.01 -22.59 -5.77
C CYS A 25 2.50 -22.64 -4.33
N LEU A 26 2.85 -21.63 -3.51
CA LEU A 26 2.46 -21.57 -2.10
C LEU A 26 1.01 -21.10 -1.92
N HIS A 27 0.50 -20.32 -2.87
CA HIS A 27 -0.79 -19.64 -2.77
C HIS A 27 -1.58 -19.68 -4.09
N PRO A 28 -2.01 -20.87 -4.55
CA PRO A 28 -2.60 -21.05 -5.88
C PRO A 28 -3.96 -20.36 -6.06
N ASP A 29 -4.71 -20.13 -4.98
CA ASP A 29 -6.06 -19.53 -5.03
C ASP A 29 -6.06 -18.00 -4.85
N LEU A 30 -4.89 -17.40 -4.58
CA LEU A 30 -4.78 -15.96 -4.38
C LEU A 30 -4.88 -15.25 -5.73
N LYS A 31 -6.03 -14.62 -5.99
CA LYS A 31 -6.24 -13.70 -7.13
C LYS A 31 -5.44 -12.39 -7.02
N LYS A 32 -4.56 -12.26 -6.02
CA LYS A 32 -3.72 -11.09 -5.79
C LYS A 32 -2.37 -11.32 -6.47
N GLN A 33 -1.84 -10.30 -7.15
CA GLN A 33 -0.48 -10.37 -7.65
C GLN A 33 0.51 -10.24 -6.49
N PRO A 34 1.61 -11.02 -6.48
CA PRO A 34 2.65 -10.86 -5.48
C PRO A 34 3.25 -9.45 -5.57
N CYS A 35 3.16 -8.68 -4.48
CA CYS A 35 3.81 -7.38 -4.35
C CYS A 35 4.97 -7.52 -3.36
N TYR A 36 6.17 -7.10 -3.77
CA TYR A 36 7.35 -7.14 -2.92
C TYR A 36 7.73 -5.74 -2.44
N LEU A 37 7.81 -5.60 -1.12
CA LEU A 37 8.26 -4.38 -0.46
C LEU A 37 9.58 -4.66 0.27
N SER A 38 10.44 -3.65 0.34
CA SER A 38 11.59 -3.70 1.25
C SER A 38 11.10 -3.86 2.69
N GLN A 39 11.91 -4.46 3.57
CA GLN A 39 11.56 -4.63 4.98
C GLN A 39 11.24 -3.28 5.65
N GLU A 40 11.99 -2.23 5.32
CA GLU A 40 11.76 -0.88 5.83
C GLU A 40 10.42 -0.32 5.35
N THR A 41 10.12 -0.45 4.05
CA THR A 41 8.85 0.00 3.47
C THR A 41 7.68 -0.75 4.08
N TYR A 42 7.78 -2.07 4.23
CA TYR A 42 6.73 -2.89 4.83
C TYR A 42 6.48 -2.53 6.30
N ALA A 43 7.53 -2.20 7.07
CA ALA A 43 7.37 -1.72 8.44
C ALA A 43 6.54 -0.42 8.49
N LYS A 44 6.78 0.52 7.56
CA LYS A 44 6.01 1.76 7.44
C LYS A 44 4.55 1.49 7.05
N VAL A 45 4.31 0.56 6.13
CA VAL A 45 2.96 0.12 5.75
C VAL A 45 2.23 -0.48 6.95
N LYS A 46 2.88 -1.32 7.75
CA LYS A 46 2.26 -1.88 8.98
C LYS A 46 1.90 -0.79 10.00
N ALA A 47 2.79 0.18 10.22
CA ALA A 47 2.50 1.29 11.10
C ALA A 47 1.27 2.08 10.63
N LEU A 48 1.20 2.33 9.32
CA LEU A 48 0.05 3.01 8.71
C LEU A 48 -1.24 2.16 8.78
N ALA A 49 -1.13 0.85 8.64
CA ALA A 49 -2.26 -0.08 8.79
C ALA A 49 -2.85 -0.03 10.20
N ILE A 50 -2.01 0.10 11.23
CA ILE A 50 -2.44 0.32 12.62
C ILE A 50 -3.16 1.67 12.75
N ASP A 51 -2.55 2.77 12.26
CA ASP A 51 -3.14 4.12 12.30
C ASP A 51 -4.53 4.17 11.62
N LEU A 52 -4.68 3.42 10.52
CA LEU A 52 -5.91 3.37 9.72
C LEU A 52 -6.91 2.29 10.17
N ASN A 53 -6.52 1.39 11.06
CA ASN A 53 -7.26 0.19 11.43
C ASN A 53 -7.66 -0.65 10.20
N ARG A 54 -6.67 -0.97 9.36
CA ARG A 54 -6.81 -1.75 8.12
C ARG A 54 -5.76 -2.86 8.06
N ASP A 55 -5.95 -3.79 7.13
CA ASP A 55 -4.92 -4.77 6.79
C ASP A 55 -3.77 -4.12 6.00
N ALA A 56 -2.55 -4.66 6.14
CA ALA A 56 -1.38 -4.13 5.46
C ALA A 56 -1.50 -4.24 3.92
N ASP A 57 -2.09 -5.31 3.39
CA ASP A 57 -2.31 -5.44 1.95
C ASP A 57 -3.29 -4.37 1.45
N GLN A 58 -4.34 -4.08 2.21
CA GLN A 58 -5.30 -3.03 1.87
C GLN A 58 -4.63 -1.66 1.81
N VAL A 59 -3.72 -1.38 2.74
CA VAL A 59 -2.94 -0.14 2.74
C VAL A 59 -2.03 -0.05 1.50
N VAL A 60 -1.45 -1.16 1.04
CA VAL A 60 -0.65 -1.17 -0.19
C VAL A 60 -1.51 -0.82 -1.41
N GLU A 61 -2.67 -1.47 -1.54
CA GLU A 61 -3.61 -1.20 -2.63
C GLU A 61 -4.10 0.27 -2.60
N ASP A 62 -4.45 0.79 -1.42
CA ASP A 62 -4.88 2.17 -1.25
C ASP A 62 -3.75 3.17 -1.59
N CYS A 63 -2.49 2.84 -1.30
CA CYS A 63 -1.33 3.64 -1.70
C CYS A 63 -1.17 3.68 -3.23
N ILE A 64 -1.28 2.51 -3.89
CA ILE A 64 -1.17 2.38 -5.34
C ILE A 64 -2.32 3.13 -6.04
N GLN A 65 -3.55 2.94 -5.57
CA GLN A 65 -4.71 3.66 -6.06
C GLN A 65 -4.55 5.17 -5.88
N GLY A 66 -3.93 5.59 -4.77
CA GLY A 66 -3.56 6.98 -4.53
C GLY A 66 -2.63 7.56 -5.59
N ILE A 67 -1.68 6.77 -6.10
CA ILE A 67 -0.79 7.18 -7.19
C ILE A 67 -1.57 7.27 -8.51
N PHE A 68 -2.38 6.26 -8.85
CA PHE A 68 -3.20 6.30 -10.06
C PHE A 68 -4.15 7.51 -10.06
N ASP A 69 -4.78 7.79 -8.93
CA ASP A 69 -5.63 8.95 -8.78
C ASP A 69 -4.92 10.29 -9.04
N LEU A 70 -3.63 10.41 -8.71
CA LEU A 70 -2.84 11.61 -8.99
C LEU A 70 -2.42 11.69 -10.46
N VAL A 71 -2.12 10.55 -11.07
CA VAL A 71 -1.75 10.46 -12.49
C VAL A 71 -2.95 10.80 -13.38
N ASP A 72 -4.12 10.23 -13.07
CA ASP A 72 -5.33 10.37 -13.88
C ASP A 72 -6.05 11.70 -13.64
N LYS A 73 -5.84 12.33 -12.48
CA LYS A 73 -6.50 13.58 -12.08
C LYS A 73 -5.46 14.63 -11.68
N PRO A 74 -4.93 15.41 -12.63
CA PRO A 74 -3.84 16.36 -12.36
C PRO A 74 -4.23 17.47 -11.37
N ASP A 75 -5.52 17.78 -11.21
CA ASP A 75 -6.01 18.76 -10.23
C ASP A 75 -5.95 18.25 -8.78
N ARG A 76 -5.77 16.94 -8.60
CA ARG A 76 -5.70 16.33 -7.28
C ARG A 76 -4.33 16.57 -6.67
N LYS A 77 -4.29 17.26 -5.53
CA LYS A 77 -3.03 17.58 -4.85
C LYS A 77 -2.50 16.45 -3.97
N LEU A 78 -3.38 15.60 -3.44
CA LEU A 78 -3.04 14.58 -2.44
C LEU A 78 -3.88 13.29 -2.59
N PRO A 79 -3.28 12.11 -2.35
CA PRO A 79 -4.02 10.84 -2.24
C PRO A 79 -4.99 10.82 -1.05
N LEU A 80 -6.12 10.11 -1.17
CA LEU A 80 -7.10 9.97 -0.07
C LEU A 80 -6.47 9.40 1.20
N ILE A 81 -5.65 8.36 1.05
CA ILE A 81 -5.02 7.70 2.19
C ILE A 81 -4.18 8.68 3.01
N VAL A 82 -3.49 9.61 2.34
CA VAL A 82 -2.70 10.66 3.01
C VAL A 82 -3.61 11.68 3.70
N MET A 83 -4.69 12.10 3.03
CA MET A 83 -5.68 13.02 3.60
C MET A 83 -6.34 12.44 4.86
N GLU A 84 -6.68 11.15 4.84
CA GLU A 84 -7.30 10.47 5.98
C GLU A 84 -6.37 10.44 7.20
N VAL A 85 -5.09 10.07 7.00
CA VAL A 85 -4.09 10.06 8.08
C VAL A 85 -3.94 11.44 8.71
N GLN A 86 -3.86 12.49 7.87
CA GLN A 86 -3.74 13.86 8.35
C GLN A 86 -4.98 14.27 9.18
N LEU A 87 -6.17 13.90 8.75
CA LEU A 87 -7.41 14.16 9.48
C LEU A 87 -7.44 13.44 10.83
N ARG A 88 -7.11 12.14 10.87
CA ARG A 88 -7.06 11.36 12.13
C ARG A 88 -6.09 11.98 13.13
N ARG A 89 -4.87 12.29 12.70
CA ARG A 89 -3.85 12.93 13.55
C ARG A 89 -4.29 14.30 14.05
N LYS A 90 -5.00 15.07 13.22
CA LYS A 90 -5.57 16.36 13.64
C LYS A 90 -6.60 16.15 14.75
N TYR A 91 -7.54 15.23 14.60
CA TYR A 91 -8.56 14.94 15.61
C TYR A 91 -7.97 14.43 16.93
N GLU A 92 -6.96 13.56 16.87
CA GLU A 92 -6.25 13.10 18.06
C GLU A 92 -5.58 14.26 18.79
N SER A 93 -4.89 15.14 18.05
CA SER A 93 -4.23 16.31 18.63
C SER A 93 -5.23 17.27 19.31
N GLU A 94 -6.41 17.47 18.73
CA GLU A 94 -7.47 18.31 19.27
C GLU A 94 -8.11 17.68 20.52
N LYS A 95 -8.32 16.36 20.50
CA LYS A 95 -8.82 15.61 21.67
C LYS A 95 -7.86 15.73 22.86
N ILE A 96 -6.56 15.61 22.62
CA ILE A 96 -5.53 15.77 23.66
C ILE A 96 -5.53 17.20 24.22
N LYS A 97 -5.69 18.21 23.37
CA LYS A 97 -5.78 19.62 23.82
C LYS A 97 -6.99 19.87 24.70
N LYS A 98 -8.16 19.34 24.34
CA LYS A 98 -9.39 19.46 25.15
C LYS A 98 -9.29 18.78 26.52
N LEU A 99 -8.55 17.67 26.62
CA LEU A 99 -8.32 16.98 27.90
C LEU A 99 -7.32 17.70 28.81
N LYS A 100 -6.45 18.55 28.26
CA LYS A 100 -5.43 19.30 29.03
C LYS A 100 -5.91 20.67 29.51
N ASN A 101 -6.95 21.23 28.89
CA ASN A 101 -7.59 22.48 29.29
C ASN A 101 -9.10 22.23 29.50
N PRO A 102 -9.50 21.66 30.66
CA PRO A 102 -10.91 21.44 31.00
C PRO A 102 -11.67 22.76 31.21
#